data_AF-A0A6B2Z5Y7-F1
#
_entry.id   AF-A0A6B2Z5Y7-F1
#
_cell.length_a   1.000
_cell.length_b   1.000
_cell.length_c   1.000
_cell.angle_alpha   90.00
_cell.angle_beta   90.00
_cell.angle_gamma   90.00
#
_symmetry.space_group_name_H-M   'P 1'
#
loop_
_entity.id
_entity.type
_entity.pdbx_description
1 polymer ?
#
loop_
_entity_poly.entity_id
_entity_poly.type
_entity_poly.pdbx_seq_one_letter_code
_entity_poly.pdbx_strand_id
1 'polypeptide(L)'
;MTAYAIAHLHPADGPVEDEVLSYIERIQATMKPYGGRFLVHGTEVEVVEGAWPGGLVVVGFPGVEEAHAWYASPAYQEILPLRTRHLGGDVIIVPGVGPEYDASATAAAMRAARDRTARDRTAQEAEDRAQPVRSSATAAR
;
A
#
# COMPACT_ATOMS: atom_id res chain seq x y z
N MET A 1 -0.97 -15.51 5.29
CA MET A 1 -1.17 -15.23 3.84
C MET A 1 0.01 -14.41 3.40
N THR A 2 0.67 -14.76 2.28
CA THR A 2 1.88 -14.06 1.83
C THR A 2 1.65 -12.56 1.80
N ALA A 3 2.62 -11.79 2.30
CA ALA A 3 2.61 -10.34 2.19
C ALA A 3 3.75 -9.86 1.31
N TYR A 4 3.60 -8.66 0.77
CA TYR A 4 4.57 -8.06 -0.12
C TYR A 4 5.00 -6.70 0.41
N ALA A 5 6.31 -6.47 0.48
CA ALA A 5 6.85 -5.13 0.52
C ALA A 5 7.15 -4.71 -0.93
N ILE A 6 6.53 -3.62 -1.38
CA ILE A 6 6.64 -3.12 -2.74
C ILE A 6 7.24 -1.72 -2.66
N ALA A 7 8.30 -1.48 -3.42
CA ALA A 7 8.91 -0.16 -3.56
C ALA A 7 8.84 0.28 -5.02
N HIS A 8 8.19 1.43 -5.25
CA HIS A 8 8.29 2.18 -6.49
C HIS A 8 9.36 3.26 -6.30
N LEU A 9 10.55 3.02 -6.86
CA LEU A 9 11.69 3.93 -6.74
C LEU A 9 11.61 4.95 -7.88
N HIS A 10 11.72 6.23 -7.56
CA HIS A 10 11.72 7.29 -8.56
C HIS A 10 13.01 7.27 -9.38
N PRO A 11 13.01 7.78 -10.62
CA PRO A 11 14.24 7.98 -11.38
C PRO A 11 15.28 8.78 -10.59
N ALA A 12 16.54 8.38 -10.65
CA ALA A 12 17.65 9.17 -10.12
C ALA A 12 18.18 10.12 -11.19
N ASP A 13 18.54 11.34 -10.82
CA ASP A 13 19.07 12.36 -11.73
C ASP A 13 20.58 12.20 -12.03
N GLY A 14 21.18 11.06 -11.67
CA GLY A 14 22.62 10.85 -11.74
C GLY A 14 23.06 9.38 -11.60
N PRO A 15 24.39 9.13 -11.56
CA PRO A 15 24.91 7.79 -11.32
C PRO A 15 24.50 7.27 -9.94
N VAL A 16 24.55 5.95 -9.77
CA VAL A 16 24.26 5.31 -8.48
C VAL A 16 25.40 5.61 -7.50
N GLU A 17 25.06 6.19 -6.34
CA GLU A 17 26.01 6.50 -5.27
C GLU A 17 26.48 5.24 -4.51
N ASP A 18 27.70 5.26 -3.98
CA ASP A 18 28.30 4.14 -3.24
C ASP A 18 27.47 3.70 -2.02
N GLU A 19 26.77 4.64 -1.38
CA GLU A 19 25.85 4.30 -0.28
C GLU A 19 24.68 3.43 -0.75
N VAL A 20 24.15 3.68 -1.95
CA VAL A 20 23.09 2.86 -2.54
C VAL A 20 23.62 1.46 -2.88
N LEU A 21 24.84 1.35 -3.40
CA LEU A 21 25.48 0.06 -3.63
C LEU A 21 25.65 -0.71 -2.32
N SER A 22 26.13 -0.04 -1.27
CA SER A 22 26.26 -0.61 0.08
C SER A 22 24.91 -1.09 0.66
N TYR A 23 23.82 -0.37 0.38
CA TYR A 23 22.47 -0.80 0.75
C TYR A 23 22.08 -2.10 0.02
N ILE A 24 22.30 -2.17 -1.29
CA ILE A 24 21.95 -3.33 -2.13
C ILE A 24 22.73 -4.58 -1.69
N GLU A 25 24.00 -4.44 -1.31
CA GLU A 25 24.81 -5.54 -0.79
C GLU A 25 24.29 -6.11 0.54
N ARG A 26 23.73 -5.25 1.39
CA ARG A 26 23.36 -5.60 2.77
C ARG A 26 21.91 -6.04 2.94
N ILE A 27 20.99 -5.51 2.11
CA ILE A 27 19.55 -5.67 2.33
C ILE A 27 19.09 -7.12 2.41
N GLN A 28 19.65 -8.02 1.59
CA GLN A 28 19.23 -9.42 1.58
C GLN A 28 19.44 -10.11 2.94
N ALA A 29 20.53 -9.79 3.63
CA ALA A 29 20.80 -10.36 4.95
C ALA A 29 19.77 -9.90 6.00
N THR A 30 19.23 -8.68 5.87
CA THR A 30 18.27 -8.13 6.84
C THR A 30 16.91 -8.82 6.79
N MET A 31 16.47 -9.28 5.62
CA MET A 31 15.15 -9.88 5.42
C MET A 31 15.11 -11.40 5.63
N LYS A 32 16.27 -12.07 5.49
CA LYS A 32 16.38 -13.53 5.63
C LYS A 32 15.82 -14.08 6.95
N PRO A 33 16.03 -13.46 8.14
CA PRO A 33 15.47 -13.93 9.40
C PRO A 33 13.93 -13.92 9.45
N TYR A 34 13.29 -13.10 8.61
CA TYR A 34 11.84 -12.92 8.54
C TYR A 34 11.20 -13.72 7.39
N GLY A 35 11.97 -14.59 6.72
CA GLY A 35 11.51 -15.33 5.56
C GLY A 35 11.32 -14.47 4.29
N GLY A 36 11.87 -13.25 4.28
CA GLY A 36 11.81 -12.35 3.14
C GLY A 36 12.69 -12.80 1.99
N ARG A 37 12.20 -12.60 0.76
CA ARG A 37 12.95 -12.88 -0.48
C ARG A 37 12.57 -11.90 -1.59
N PHE A 38 13.53 -11.55 -2.45
CA PHE A 38 13.24 -10.79 -3.66
C PHE A 38 12.38 -11.60 -4.64
N LEU A 39 11.36 -10.95 -5.19
CA LEU A 39 10.55 -11.43 -6.31
C LEU A 39 10.82 -10.58 -7.56
N VAL A 40 11.10 -9.29 -7.38
CA VAL A 40 11.51 -8.34 -8.44
C VAL A 40 12.61 -7.45 -7.87
N HIS A 41 13.77 -7.36 -8.55
CA HIS A 41 14.87 -6.46 -8.18
C HIS A 41 15.84 -6.27 -9.35
N GLY A 42 16.07 -5.01 -9.77
CA GLY A 42 17.03 -4.68 -10.83
C GLY A 42 16.67 -5.20 -12.23
N THR A 43 15.40 -5.52 -12.47
CA THR A 43 14.91 -6.02 -13.76
C THR A 43 14.33 -4.88 -14.60
N GLU A 44 14.44 -4.99 -15.93
CA GLU A 44 13.81 -4.07 -16.86
C GLU A 44 12.27 -4.17 -16.77
N VAL A 45 11.60 -3.02 -16.74
CA VAL A 45 10.13 -2.94 -16.71
C VAL A 45 9.63 -2.70 -18.13
N GLU A 46 8.90 -3.67 -18.67
CA GLU A 46 8.13 -3.47 -19.91
C GLU A 46 6.82 -2.73 -19.59
N VAL A 47 6.68 -1.51 -20.12
CA VAL A 47 5.46 -0.71 -19.95
C VAL A 47 4.48 -1.02 -21.07
N VAL A 48 3.48 -1.85 -20.78
CA VAL A 48 2.45 -2.25 -21.75
C VAL A 48 1.37 -1.17 -21.90
N GLU A 49 1.01 -0.48 -20.81
CA GLU A 49 0.03 0.61 -20.78
C GLU A 49 0.49 1.75 -19.86
N GLY A 50 0.24 2.99 -20.29
CA GLY A 50 0.52 4.20 -19.49
C GLY A 50 2.00 4.59 -19.44
N ALA A 51 2.46 5.03 -18.27
CA ALA A 51 3.84 5.42 -18.04
C ALA A 51 4.29 4.91 -16.66
N TRP A 52 5.51 4.37 -16.61
CA TRP A 52 6.12 3.88 -15.38
C TRP A 52 7.52 4.47 -15.21
N PRO A 53 7.65 5.68 -14.64
CA PRO A 53 8.97 6.24 -14.36
C PRO A 53 9.62 5.49 -13.19
N GLY A 54 10.88 5.12 -13.35
CA GLY A 54 11.70 4.56 -12.26
C GLY A 54 11.64 3.04 -12.15
N GLY A 55 11.98 2.52 -10.98
CA GLY A 55 12.19 1.08 -10.74
C GLY A 55 11.12 0.45 -9.85
N LEU A 56 10.92 -0.86 -10.01
CA LEU A 56 10.05 -1.66 -9.14
C LEU A 56 10.90 -2.67 -8.36
N VAL A 57 10.69 -2.73 -7.05
CA VAL A 57 11.22 -3.79 -6.17
C VAL A 57 10.05 -4.46 -5.46
N VAL A 58 10.04 -5.80 -5.46
CA VAL A 58 9.04 -6.59 -4.74
C VAL A 58 9.75 -7.61 -3.88
N VAL A 59 9.44 -7.62 -2.58
CA VAL A 59 9.92 -8.59 -1.59
C VAL A 59 8.72 -9.35 -1.02
N GLY A 60 8.76 -10.67 -1.06
CA GLY A 60 7.71 -11.54 -0.52
C GLY A 60 8.05 -12.09 0.86
N PHE A 61 7.07 -12.11 1.76
CA PHE A 61 7.14 -12.61 3.13
C PHE A 61 6.06 -13.67 3.42
N PRO A 62 6.23 -14.56 4.41
CA PRO A 62 5.19 -15.52 4.80
C PRO A 62 3.86 -14.87 5.23
N GLY A 63 3.94 -13.70 5.86
CA GLY A 63 2.82 -12.93 6.39
C GLY A 63 3.15 -11.44 6.54
N VAL A 64 2.13 -10.66 6.91
CA VAL A 64 2.23 -9.19 7.02
C VAL A 64 2.99 -8.80 8.28
N GLU A 65 2.87 -9.61 9.32
CA GLU A 65 3.58 -9.48 10.59
C GLU A 65 5.10 -9.62 10.37
N GLU A 66 5.55 -10.58 9.57
CA GLU A 66 6.98 -10.75 9.24
C GLU A 66 7.50 -9.58 8.40
N ALA A 67 6.71 -9.08 7.45
CA ALA A 67 7.08 -7.92 6.65
C ALA A 67 7.25 -6.66 7.52
N HIS A 68 6.32 -6.42 8.45
CA HIS A 68 6.43 -5.31 9.41
C HIS A 68 7.59 -5.49 10.37
N ALA A 69 7.81 -6.70 10.89
CA ALA A 69 8.90 -7.00 11.80
C ALA A 69 10.27 -6.81 11.13
N TRP A 70 10.40 -7.19 9.85
CA TRP A 70 11.58 -6.89 9.05
C TRP A 70 11.79 -5.39 8.88
N TYR A 71 10.74 -4.67 8.45
CA TYR A 71 10.86 -3.23 8.18
C TYR A 71 11.22 -2.45 9.45
N ALA A 72 10.65 -2.83 10.60
CA ALA A 72 10.96 -2.23 11.90
C ALA A 72 12.27 -2.76 12.53
N SER A 73 12.94 -3.74 11.92
CA SER A 73 14.12 -4.37 12.50
C SER A 73 15.30 -3.38 12.62
N PRO A 74 16.10 -3.44 13.70
CA PRO A 74 17.29 -2.61 13.82
C PRO A 74 18.25 -2.77 12.64
N ALA A 75 18.44 -3.99 12.14
CA ALA A 75 19.33 -4.28 11.02
C ALA A 75 18.87 -3.61 9.70
N TYR A 76 17.56 -3.60 9.41
CA TYR A 76 17.05 -2.90 8.23
C TYR A 76 17.05 -1.39 8.41
N GLN A 77 16.64 -0.90 9.59
CA GLN A 77 16.63 0.54 9.90
C GLN A 77 18.03 1.16 9.86
N GLU A 78 19.08 0.39 10.19
CA GLU A 78 20.47 0.84 10.08
C GLU A 78 20.87 1.16 8.62
N ILE A 79 20.43 0.34 7.66
CA ILE A 79 20.81 0.51 6.25
C ILE A 79 19.84 1.38 5.46
N LEU A 80 18.61 1.57 5.92
CA LEU A 80 17.57 2.31 5.21
C LEU A 80 18.02 3.73 4.76
N PRO A 81 18.71 4.53 5.61
CA PRO A 81 19.19 5.87 5.21
C PRO A 81 20.16 5.87 4.04
N LEU A 82 20.92 4.78 3.83
CA LEU A 82 21.86 4.66 2.72
C LEU A 82 21.15 4.72 1.37
N ARG A 83 19.88 4.26 1.30
CA ARG A 83 19.04 4.42 0.11
C ARG A 83 18.29 5.74 0.13
N THR A 84 17.59 6.05 1.22
CA THR A 84 16.58 7.14 1.21
C THR A 84 17.17 8.54 1.09
N ARG A 85 18.47 8.73 1.35
CA ARG A 85 19.15 10.00 1.08
C ARG A 85 19.35 10.28 -0.41
N HIS A 86 19.41 9.23 -1.24
CA HIS A 86 19.79 9.33 -2.67
C HIS A 86 18.67 8.92 -3.62
N LEU A 87 17.75 8.07 -3.15
CA LEU A 87 16.63 7.55 -3.96
C LEU A 87 15.29 7.80 -3.28
N GLY A 88 14.53 8.72 -3.85
CA GLY A 88 13.10 8.88 -3.57
C GLY A 88 12.30 7.64 -3.97
N GLY A 89 11.17 7.43 -3.33
CA GLY A 89 10.28 6.35 -3.69
C GLY A 89 9.20 6.07 -2.67
N ASP A 90 8.16 5.40 -3.14
CA ASP A 90 6.99 5.02 -2.37
C ASP A 90 7.13 3.54 -1.97
N VAL A 91 7.06 3.27 -0.67
CA VAL A 91 7.18 1.90 -0.13
C VAL A 91 5.92 1.54 0.63
N ILE A 92 5.31 0.42 0.25
CA ILE A 92 4.11 -0.11 0.90
C ILE A 92 4.35 -1.56 1.37
N ILE A 93 3.63 -1.95 2.42
CA ILE A 93 3.47 -3.35 2.83
C ILE A 93 2.01 -3.69 2.64
N VAL A 94 1.72 -4.77 1.89
CA VAL A 94 0.36 -5.16 1.55
C VAL A 94 0.17 -6.67 1.68
N PRO A 95 -0.93 -7.15 2.28
CA PRO A 95 -1.29 -8.55 2.22
C PRO A 95 -1.59 -8.98 0.78
N GLY A 96 -1.09 -10.15 0.40
CA GLY A 96 -1.45 -10.82 -0.84
C GLY A 96 -2.82 -11.47 -0.77
N VAL A 97 -3.17 -12.16 -1.85
CA VAL A 97 -4.34 -13.05 -1.92
C VAL A 97 -3.89 -14.50 -2.05
N GLY A 98 -4.78 -15.44 -1.73
CA GLY A 98 -4.51 -16.88 -1.90
C GLY A 98 -4.57 -17.32 -3.37
N PRO A 99 -4.06 -18.53 -3.68
CA PRO A 99 -4.04 -19.07 -5.05
C PRO A 99 -5.45 -19.26 -5.64
N GLU A 100 -6.45 -19.49 -4.79
CA GLU A 100 -7.86 -19.68 -5.19
C GLU A 100 -8.64 -18.36 -5.24
N TYR A 101 -7.96 -17.21 -5.26
CA TYR A 101 -8.62 -15.91 -5.30
C TYR A 101 -9.34 -15.68 -6.64
N ASP A 102 -10.63 -15.33 -6.57
CA ASP A 102 -11.45 -14.93 -7.71
C ASP A 102 -11.89 -13.46 -7.55
N ALA A 103 -11.53 -12.63 -8.52
CA ALA A 103 -11.89 -11.22 -8.57
C ALA A 103 -13.41 -10.99 -8.65
N SER A 104 -14.19 -11.97 -9.11
CA SER A 104 -15.66 -11.89 -9.16
C SER A 104 -16.27 -11.67 -7.77
N ALA A 105 -15.67 -12.25 -6.73
CA ALA A 105 -16.09 -12.08 -5.34
C ALA A 105 -15.87 -10.65 -4.86
N THR A 106 -14.72 -10.04 -5.19
CA THR A 106 -14.45 -8.63 -4.87
C THR A 106 -15.44 -7.70 -5.58
N ALA A 107 -15.72 -7.94 -6.86
CA ALA A 107 -16.70 -7.16 -7.60
C ALA A 107 -18.12 -7.27 -6.98
N ALA A 108 -18.53 -8.46 -6.56
CA ALA A 108 -19.81 -8.67 -5.87
C ALA A 108 -19.88 -7.89 -4.54
N ALA A 109 -18.81 -7.94 -3.74
CA ALA A 109 -18.72 -7.21 -2.49
C ALA A 109 -18.80 -5.68 -2.69
N MET A 110 -18.12 -5.14 -3.71
CA MET A 110 -18.15 -3.72 -4.05
C MET A 110 -19.55 -3.26 -4.48
N ARG A 111 -20.25 -4.03 -5.32
CA ARG A 111 -21.64 -3.73 -5.71
C ARG A 111 -22.55 -3.71 -4.49
N ALA A 112 -22.45 -4.72 -3.63
CA ALA A 112 -23.25 -4.80 -2.41
C ALA A 112 -22.98 -3.60 -1.47
N ALA A 113 -21.73 -3.14 -1.37
CA ALA A 113 -21.38 -1.96 -0.58
C ALA A 113 -22.00 -0.67 -1.15
N ARG A 114 -21.87 -0.45 -2.46
CA ARG A 114 -22.49 0.69 -3.15
C ARG A 114 -24.00 0.73 -2.94
N ASP A 115 -24.66 -0.41 -3.08
CA ASP A 115 -26.11 -0.50 -2.97
C ASP A 115 -26.60 -0.34 -1.52
N ARG A 116 -25.77 -0.68 -0.50
CA ARG A 116 -26.02 -0.31 0.90
C ARG A 116 -25.93 1.20 1.09
N THR A 117 -24.83 1.83 0.66
CA THR A 117 -24.67 3.28 0.78
C THR A 117 -25.81 4.07 0.10
N ALA A 118 -26.29 3.59 -1.06
CA ALA A 118 -27.43 4.20 -1.74
C ALA A 118 -28.74 4.10 -0.93
N ARG A 119 -29.00 2.94 -0.32
CA ARG A 119 -30.17 2.73 0.54
C ARG A 119 -30.10 3.56 1.80
N ASP A 120 -28.95 3.59 2.47
CA ASP A 120 -28.75 4.36 3.71
C ASP A 120 -28.98 5.86 3.45
N ARG A 121 -28.45 6.38 2.33
CA ARG A 121 -28.71 7.76 1.90
C ARG A 121 -30.18 8.03 1.64
N THR A 122 -30.88 7.11 0.97
CA THR A 122 -32.31 7.26 0.68
C THR A 122 -33.16 7.24 1.96
N ALA A 123 -32.80 6.39 2.92
CA ALA A 123 -33.45 6.33 4.23
C ALA A 123 -33.23 7.63 5.02
N GLN A 124 -31.99 8.16 5.03
CA GLN A 124 -31.68 9.43 5.68
C GLN A 124 -32.47 10.60 5.06
N GLU A 125 -32.53 10.68 3.73
CA GLU A 125 -33.31 11.72 3.03
C GLU A 125 -34.82 11.63 3.31
N ALA A 126 -35.34 10.42 3.52
CA ALA A 126 -36.74 10.20 3.89
C ALA A 126 -37.00 10.60 5.35
N GLU A 127 -36.08 10.29 6.26
CA GLU A 127 -36.15 10.66 7.67
C GLU A 127 -36.05 12.17 7.86
N ASP A 128 -35.09 12.82 7.19
CA ASP A 128 -34.92 14.28 7.21
C ASP A 128 -36.16 15.01 6.68
N ARG A 129 -36.83 14.44 5.66
CA ARG A 129 -38.10 14.97 5.12
C ARG A 129 -39.29 14.76 6.06
N ALA A 130 -39.26 13.70 6.86
CA ALA A 130 -40.31 13.38 7.81
C ALA A 130 -40.18 14.15 9.14
N GLN A 131 -39.01 14.73 9.44
CA GLN A 131 -38.84 15.58 10.61
C GLN A 131 -39.49 16.96 10.38
N PRO A 132 -40.47 17.37 11.22
CA PRO A 132 -41.13 18.66 11.05
C PRO A 132 -40.13 19.78 11.37
N VAL A 133 -40.11 20.82 10.52
CA VAL A 133 -39.42 22.08 10.81
C VAL A 133 -40.00 22.60 12.13
N ARG A 134 -39.25 22.48 13.23
CA ARG A 134 -39.64 23.07 14.50
C ARG A 134 -39.62 24.59 14.31
N SER A 135 -40.79 25.16 13.98
CA SER A 135 -41.02 26.59 13.96
C SER A 135 -40.76 27.12 15.37
N SER A 136 -39.64 27.81 15.56
CA SER A 136 -39.32 28.57 16.76
C SER A 136 -40.28 29.75 16.87
N ALA A 137 -41.45 29.51 17.47
CA ALA A 137 -42.30 30.58 17.98
C ALA A 137 -41.73 31.04 19.32
N THR A 138 -40.75 31.95 19.27
CA THR A 138 -40.35 32.73 20.44
C THR A 138 -41.44 33.75 20.70
N ALA A 139 -42.34 33.42 21.62
CA ALA A 139 -43.32 34.36 22.16
C ALA A 139 -42.58 35.41 22.97
N ALA A 140 -42.63 36.66 22.49
CA ALA A 140 -42.22 37.83 23.25
C ALA A 140 -43.21 38.05 24.42
N ARG A 141 -42.69 38.19 25.64
CA ARG A 141 -43.26 38.98 26.74
C ARG A 141 -42.19 39.32 27.75
#